data_AF-A0AAW1WNJ7-F1
#
_entry.id   AF-A0AAW1WNJ7-F1
#
_cell.length_a   1.000
_cell.length_b   1.000
_cell.length_c   1.000
_cell.angle_alpha   90.00
_cell.angle_beta   90.00
_cell.angle_gamma   90.00
#
_symmetry.space_group_name_H-M   'P 1'
#
loop_
_entity.id
_entity.type
_entity.pdbx_description
1 polymer ?
#
loop_
_entity_poly.entity_id
_entity_poly.type
_entity_poly.pdbx_seq_one_letter_code
_entity_poly.pdbx_strand_id
1 'polypeptide(L)'
;MTQEKELSSVTKWSIRMADGSSEALAPEAGLPCRAWIALKSMIFGLVLEVSNFFKKAWHLGHNEPRKVIHCLKVGMALTVVSLFYYTRPLYEGVGGNAMWAIMTVVVVFENTVGATICKSLNRICGTFLAGSLAIGIHWIASQSGDKFEPFITGISVFLLASAATFSRFIPSVKARFDYGAMIFILTFSLVTVSGYRVDRLMELANNRVYTITIGTALCTMITTFICPIWAGEELYMLITRNMDKLAYSLDGCVGEYFNGSGTSADGDKESDKKLLGYKCVLTSKATEEVMANFARWEPAHGRFNFRHPWKQYLKIGASMRACAYCIDALDCCVNSENEVPELIKKHMSNISLKVSSESSRVIKELARTMKTMKKSSTIDFLVGDMNSAILELQEDLKSLPNSFINLQPLQEAECPEKKNIGAVALMDIIPLVTLASLLIEIAARIEGMVDAVEELAELSEYKSVADEKKQHQPISKTSDEHKEEV
;
A
#
# COMPACT_ATOMS: atom_id res chain seq x y z
N MET A 1 -48.85 -85.85 -25.48
CA MET A 1 -48.76 -86.17 -24.05
C MET A 1 -47.68 -85.28 -23.45
N THR A 2 -47.97 -84.62 -22.32
CA THR A 2 -47.13 -83.75 -21.45
C THR A 2 -46.61 -82.42 -22.05
N GLN A 3 -47.19 -81.26 -21.67
CA GLN A 3 -46.80 -80.30 -20.58
C GLN A 3 -45.49 -79.56 -20.92
N GLU A 4 -45.37 -78.23 -20.90
CA GLU A 4 -45.81 -77.27 -19.89
C GLU A 4 -45.88 -75.83 -20.45
N LYS A 5 -46.81 -75.04 -19.90
CA LYS A 5 -46.97 -73.60 -20.06
C LYS A 5 -46.01 -72.91 -19.08
N GLU A 6 -45.19 -71.95 -19.53
CA GLU A 6 -44.64 -70.94 -18.62
C GLU A 6 -45.09 -69.53 -19.01
N LEU A 7 -45.58 -68.86 -17.98
CA LEU A 7 -46.41 -67.67 -17.98
C LEU A 7 -45.48 -66.47 -17.77
N SER A 8 -45.51 -65.49 -18.67
CA SER A 8 -44.87 -64.19 -18.46
C SER A 8 -45.61 -63.42 -17.36
N SER A 9 -45.19 -63.55 -16.11
CA SER A 9 -45.70 -62.76 -14.99
C SER A 9 -44.74 -61.61 -14.66
N VAL A 10 -44.93 -60.48 -15.35
CA VAL A 10 -44.42 -59.19 -14.86
C VAL A 10 -45.21 -58.87 -13.60
N THR A 11 -44.58 -58.99 -12.43
CA THR A 11 -45.18 -58.67 -11.13
C THR A 11 -45.36 -57.16 -10.99
N LYS A 12 -46.55 -56.69 -11.34
CA LYS A 12 -47.00 -55.32 -11.11
C LYS A 12 -47.54 -55.23 -9.68
N TRP A 13 -46.76 -54.64 -8.77
CA TRP A 13 -47.20 -54.40 -7.40
C TRP A 13 -48.21 -53.24 -7.38
N SER A 14 -49.47 -53.54 -7.04
CA SER A 14 -50.51 -52.55 -6.75
C SER A 14 -50.93 -52.66 -5.30
N ILE A 15 -50.95 -51.54 -4.58
CA ILE A 15 -51.54 -51.49 -3.24
C ILE A 15 -53.04 -51.33 -3.41
N ARG A 16 -53.82 -52.21 -2.77
CA ARG A 16 -55.29 -52.14 -2.77
C ARG A 16 -55.71 -51.48 -1.46
N MET A 17 -56.32 -50.30 -1.55
CA MET A 17 -56.84 -49.60 -0.39
C MET A 17 -58.16 -50.24 0.07
N ALA A 18 -58.52 -50.06 1.34
CA ALA A 18 -59.68 -50.72 1.96
C ALA A 18 -61.04 -50.35 1.35
N ASP A 19 -61.09 -49.34 0.47
CA ASP A 19 -62.27 -48.91 -0.29
C ASP A 19 -62.38 -49.55 -1.70
N GLY A 20 -61.43 -50.42 -2.08
CA GLY A 20 -61.45 -51.14 -3.34
C GLY A 20 -60.81 -50.43 -4.53
N SER A 21 -60.24 -49.23 -4.34
CA SER A 21 -59.46 -48.56 -5.39
C SER A 21 -58.00 -49.06 -5.43
N SER A 22 -57.44 -49.18 -6.64
CA SER A 22 -56.02 -49.54 -6.85
C SER A 22 -55.28 -48.39 -7.52
N GLU A 23 -54.22 -47.89 -6.89
CA GLU A 23 -53.34 -46.88 -7.47
C GLU A 23 -52.04 -47.55 -7.96
N ALA A 24 -51.64 -47.27 -9.21
CA ALA A 24 -50.43 -47.81 -9.79
C ALA A 24 -49.22 -46.92 -9.44
N LEU A 25 -48.25 -47.47 -8.70
CA LEU A 25 -46.99 -46.79 -8.39
C LEU A 25 -46.25 -46.42 -9.69
N ALA A 26 -45.86 -45.15 -9.80
CA ALA A 26 -45.10 -44.61 -10.93
C ALA A 26 -43.81 -45.44 -11.17
N PRO A 27 -43.41 -45.65 -12.43
CA PRO A 27 -42.25 -46.48 -12.73
C PRO A 27 -41.00 -45.86 -12.12
N GLU A 28 -40.21 -46.67 -11.41
CA GLU A 28 -38.88 -46.26 -10.94
C GLU A 28 -38.08 -45.72 -12.13
N ALA A 29 -37.73 -44.43 -12.09
CA ALA A 29 -36.87 -43.82 -13.09
C ALA A 29 -35.57 -44.63 -13.18
N GLY A 30 -35.33 -45.24 -14.34
CA GLY A 30 -34.21 -46.15 -14.54
C GLY A 30 -32.86 -45.49 -14.19
N LEU A 31 -31.89 -46.31 -13.77
CA LEU A 31 -30.49 -45.95 -13.56
C LEU A 31 -29.93 -44.90 -14.55
N PRO A 32 -30.15 -44.98 -15.88
CA PRO A 32 -29.66 -43.95 -16.82
C PRO A 32 -30.32 -42.58 -16.64
N CYS A 33 -31.60 -42.52 -16.25
CA CYS A 33 -32.30 -41.26 -15.98
C CYS A 33 -31.78 -40.61 -14.69
N ARG A 34 -31.51 -41.41 -13.64
CA ARG A 34 -30.88 -40.92 -12.40
C ARG A 34 -29.46 -40.39 -12.64
N ALA A 35 -28.66 -41.10 -13.45
CA ALA A 35 -27.33 -40.66 -13.84
C ALA A 35 -27.34 -39.37 -14.68
N TRP A 36 -28.31 -39.22 -15.59
CA TRP A 36 -28.49 -38.01 -16.39
C TRP A 36 -28.88 -36.79 -15.53
N ILE A 37 -29.76 -36.97 -14.55
CA ILE A 37 -30.15 -35.92 -13.60
C ILE A 37 -28.94 -35.51 -12.74
N ALA A 38 -28.15 -36.48 -12.25
CA ALA A 38 -26.94 -36.23 -11.49
C ALA A 38 -25.88 -35.44 -12.30
N LEU A 39 -25.65 -35.83 -13.55
CA LEU A 39 -24.74 -35.12 -14.46
C LEU A 39 -25.22 -33.68 -14.74
N LYS A 40 -26.51 -33.50 -14.99
CA LYS A 40 -27.11 -32.16 -15.20
C LYS A 40 -26.98 -31.28 -13.96
N SER A 41 -27.16 -31.86 -12.76
CA SER A 41 -26.97 -31.16 -11.49
C SER A 41 -25.51 -30.77 -11.28
N MET A 42 -24.55 -31.62 -11.66
CA MET A 42 -23.12 -31.35 -11.56
C MET A 42 -22.69 -30.23 -12.53
N ILE A 43 -23.17 -30.27 -13.78
CA ILE A 43 -22.93 -29.21 -14.77
C ILE A 43 -23.57 -27.90 -14.30
N PHE A 44 -24.80 -27.93 -13.79
CA PHE A 44 -25.48 -26.74 -13.27
C PHE A 44 -24.75 -26.16 -12.04
N GLY A 45 -24.23 -27.00 -11.16
CA GLY A 45 -23.38 -26.60 -10.04
C GLY A 45 -22.12 -25.88 -10.50
N LEU A 46 -21.40 -26.45 -11.49
CA LEU A 46 -20.23 -25.81 -12.08
C LEU A 46 -20.56 -24.47 -12.75
N VAL A 47 -21.67 -24.39 -13.50
CA VAL A 47 -22.12 -23.14 -14.12
C VAL A 47 -22.45 -22.08 -13.09
N LEU A 48 -23.10 -22.44 -11.97
CA LEU A 48 -23.41 -21.51 -10.90
C LEU A 48 -22.15 -21.03 -10.18
N GLU A 49 -21.18 -21.92 -9.96
CA GLU A 49 -19.90 -21.59 -9.35
C GLU A 49 -19.08 -20.63 -10.24
N VAL A 50 -19.04 -20.91 -11.55
CA VAL A 50 -18.43 -20.03 -12.56
C VAL A 50 -19.14 -18.68 -12.61
N SER A 51 -20.48 -18.65 -12.59
CA SER A 51 -21.27 -17.42 -12.56
C SER A 51 -20.99 -16.59 -11.30
N ASN A 52 -20.92 -17.24 -10.13
CA ASN A 52 -20.56 -16.58 -8.87
C ASN A 52 -19.12 -16.04 -8.90
N PHE A 53 -18.19 -16.77 -9.52
CA PHE A 53 -16.83 -16.29 -9.76
C PHE A 53 -16.83 -15.04 -10.64
N PHE A 54 -17.55 -15.05 -11.77
CA PHE A 54 -17.67 -13.88 -12.63
C PHE A 54 -18.32 -12.69 -11.94
N LYS A 55 -19.35 -12.90 -11.10
CA LYS A 55 -19.96 -11.82 -10.30
C LYS A 55 -18.99 -11.22 -9.30
N LYS A 56 -18.19 -12.05 -8.62
CA LYS A 56 -17.11 -11.58 -7.71
C LYS A 56 -16.01 -10.85 -8.48
N ALA A 57 -15.59 -11.37 -9.62
CA ALA A 57 -14.58 -10.75 -10.48
C ALA A 57 -15.06 -9.41 -11.04
N TRP A 58 -16.34 -9.31 -11.43
CA TRP A 58 -16.96 -8.07 -11.85
C TRP A 58 -16.97 -7.03 -10.73
N HIS A 59 -17.38 -7.43 -9.52
CA HIS A 59 -17.36 -6.54 -8.36
C HIS A 59 -15.93 -6.07 -8.01
N LEU A 60 -14.94 -6.97 -8.09
CA LEU A 60 -13.53 -6.63 -7.90
C LEU A 60 -13.02 -5.64 -8.96
N GLY A 61 -13.32 -5.89 -10.23
CA GLY A 61 -12.90 -5.03 -11.34
C GLY A 61 -13.57 -3.66 -11.32
N HIS A 62 -14.85 -3.61 -10.96
CA HIS A 62 -15.60 -2.36 -10.85
C HIS A 62 -15.09 -1.49 -9.69
N ASN A 63 -14.76 -2.11 -8.54
CA ASN A 63 -14.26 -1.38 -7.37
C ASN A 63 -12.80 -0.92 -7.55
N GLU A 64 -12.00 -1.63 -8.34
CA GLU A 64 -10.57 -1.34 -8.52
C GLU A 64 -10.19 -1.26 -10.02
N PRO A 65 -10.64 -0.22 -10.74
CA PRO A 65 -10.42 -0.10 -12.19
C PRO A 65 -8.94 -0.07 -12.58
N ARG A 66 -8.07 0.42 -11.68
CA ARG A 66 -6.61 0.41 -11.89
C ARG A 66 -6.04 -1.02 -12.01
N LYS A 67 -6.57 -2.00 -11.27
CA LYS A 67 -6.14 -3.40 -11.37
C LYS A 67 -6.56 -4.01 -12.70
N VAL A 68 -7.76 -3.68 -13.18
CA VAL A 68 -8.23 -4.11 -14.50
C VAL A 68 -7.34 -3.58 -15.61
N ILE A 69 -6.98 -2.29 -15.53
CA ILE A 69 -6.04 -1.65 -16.45
C ILE A 69 -4.69 -2.38 -16.43
N HIS A 70 -4.15 -2.71 -15.26
CA HIS A 70 -2.91 -3.50 -15.17
C HIS A 70 -3.04 -4.88 -15.83
N CYS A 71 -4.10 -5.65 -15.54
CA CYS A 71 -4.33 -6.95 -16.17
C CYS A 71 -4.38 -6.84 -17.71
N LEU A 72 -5.07 -5.82 -18.23
CA LEU A 72 -5.15 -5.57 -19.67
C LEU A 72 -3.77 -5.25 -20.26
N LYS A 73 -2.95 -4.45 -19.57
CA LYS A 73 -1.58 -4.14 -20.02
C LYS A 73 -0.69 -5.38 -20.05
N VAL A 74 -0.77 -6.25 -19.05
CA VAL A 74 -0.01 -7.51 -19.03
C VAL A 74 -0.42 -8.39 -20.21
N GLY A 75 -1.73 -8.54 -20.45
CA GLY A 75 -2.26 -9.28 -21.61
C GLY A 75 -1.80 -8.68 -22.94
N MET A 76 -1.80 -7.36 -23.06
CA MET A 76 -1.29 -6.65 -24.23
C MET A 76 0.22 -6.89 -24.42
N ALA A 77 1.02 -6.81 -23.36
CA ALA A 77 2.46 -7.05 -23.44
C ALA A 77 2.79 -8.48 -23.88
N LEU A 78 2.07 -9.46 -23.34
CA LEU A 78 2.20 -10.86 -23.77
C LEU A 78 1.81 -11.03 -25.23
N THR A 79 0.69 -10.43 -25.65
CA THR A 79 0.22 -10.51 -27.04
C THR A 79 1.22 -9.89 -28.01
N VAL A 80 1.74 -8.70 -27.69
CA VAL A 80 2.73 -7.99 -28.52
C VAL A 80 4.02 -8.78 -28.59
N VAL A 81 4.53 -9.29 -27.47
CA VAL A 81 5.74 -10.13 -27.45
C VAL A 81 5.53 -11.40 -28.26
N SER A 82 4.41 -12.11 -28.09
CA SER A 82 4.10 -13.31 -28.87
C SER A 82 3.97 -13.02 -30.37
N LEU A 83 3.30 -11.92 -30.74
CA LEU A 83 3.18 -11.51 -32.14
C LEU A 83 4.54 -11.18 -32.75
N PHE A 84 5.42 -10.51 -31.98
CA PHE A 84 6.79 -10.21 -32.38
C PHE A 84 7.56 -11.49 -32.74
N TYR A 85 7.34 -12.59 -32.01
CA TYR A 85 7.96 -13.89 -32.30
C TYR A 85 7.36 -14.64 -33.49
N TYR A 86 6.08 -14.42 -33.80
CA TYR A 86 5.48 -15.05 -34.97
C TYR A 86 5.91 -14.41 -36.31
N THR A 87 6.63 -13.29 -36.27
CA THR A 87 7.21 -12.69 -37.49
C THR A 87 8.45 -13.47 -37.97
N ARG A 88 8.38 -13.99 -39.21
CA ARG A 88 9.39 -14.88 -39.84
C ARG A 88 10.87 -14.48 -39.67
N PRO A 89 11.27 -13.20 -39.84
CA PRO A 89 12.69 -12.82 -39.77
C PRO A 89 13.34 -13.02 -38.40
N LEU A 90 12.54 -13.00 -37.32
CA LEU A 90 13.02 -13.09 -35.95
C LEU A 90 12.85 -14.49 -35.35
N TYR A 91 11.88 -15.26 -35.85
CA TYR A 91 11.76 -16.69 -35.51
C TYR A 91 13.00 -17.48 -35.94
N GLU A 92 13.56 -17.18 -37.12
CA GLU A 92 14.78 -17.84 -37.62
C GLU A 92 16.05 -17.44 -36.84
N GLY A 93 16.12 -16.21 -36.30
CA GLY A 93 17.25 -15.73 -35.49
C GLY A 93 17.18 -16.09 -34.00
N VAL A 94 15.99 -16.35 -33.45
CA VAL A 94 15.75 -16.34 -31.99
C VAL A 94 14.83 -17.47 -31.51
N GLY A 95 14.26 -18.28 -32.41
CA GLY A 95 13.11 -19.17 -32.16
C GLY A 95 13.22 -20.15 -30.98
N GLY A 96 14.43 -20.61 -30.62
CA GLY A 96 14.64 -21.46 -29.44
C GLY A 96 14.60 -20.73 -28.08
N ASN A 97 14.74 -19.40 -28.07
CA ASN A 97 14.86 -18.57 -26.86
C ASN A 97 13.62 -17.71 -26.57
N ALA A 98 12.55 -17.84 -27.36
CA ALA A 98 11.31 -17.08 -27.19
C ALA A 98 10.68 -17.19 -25.79
N MET A 99 10.86 -18.36 -25.15
CA MET A 99 10.44 -18.60 -23.77
C MET A 99 11.01 -17.55 -22.80
N TRP A 100 12.25 -17.09 -22.99
CA TRP A 100 12.89 -16.13 -22.08
C TRP A 100 12.27 -14.74 -22.14
N ALA A 101 11.79 -14.31 -23.30
CA ALA A 101 11.09 -13.03 -23.43
C ALA A 101 9.69 -13.09 -22.80
N ILE A 102 8.91 -14.14 -23.08
CA ILE A 102 7.58 -14.33 -22.47
C ILE A 102 7.70 -14.43 -20.95
N MET A 103 8.63 -15.25 -20.45
CA MET A 103 8.92 -15.35 -19.00
C MET A 103 9.34 -14.00 -18.42
N THR A 104 10.08 -13.19 -19.17
CA THR A 104 10.49 -11.86 -18.71
C THR A 104 9.28 -10.94 -18.56
N VAL A 105 8.35 -10.93 -19.51
CA VAL A 105 7.09 -10.17 -19.37
C VAL A 105 6.36 -10.59 -18.09
N VAL A 106 6.12 -11.88 -17.91
CA VAL A 106 5.36 -12.39 -16.76
C VAL A 106 6.01 -12.02 -15.42
N VAL A 107 7.34 -12.06 -15.32
CA VAL A 107 8.03 -11.89 -14.03
C VAL A 107 8.36 -10.43 -13.72
N VAL A 108 8.52 -9.59 -14.74
CA VAL A 108 8.97 -8.20 -14.60
C VAL A 108 7.81 -7.21 -14.58
N PHE A 109 6.70 -7.51 -15.24
CA PHE A 109 5.57 -6.59 -15.33
C PHE A 109 4.91 -6.42 -13.96
N GLU A 110 4.85 -5.19 -13.48
CA GLU A 110 4.30 -4.82 -12.18
C GLU A 110 3.17 -3.80 -12.34
N ASN A 111 2.45 -3.55 -11.25
CA ASN A 111 1.33 -2.62 -11.27
C ASN A 111 1.75 -1.16 -11.56
N THR A 112 2.93 -0.76 -11.08
CA THR A 112 3.46 0.60 -11.27
C THR A 112 4.59 0.63 -12.31
N VAL A 113 4.77 1.79 -12.94
CA VAL A 113 5.85 2.03 -13.89
C VAL A 113 7.21 1.88 -13.22
N GLY A 114 7.42 2.52 -12.06
CA GLY A 114 8.68 2.43 -11.32
C GLY A 114 9.04 1.01 -10.89
N ALA A 115 8.07 0.19 -10.47
CA ALA A 115 8.32 -1.21 -10.12
C ALA A 115 8.74 -2.04 -11.34
N THR A 116 8.06 -1.82 -12.48
CA THR A 116 8.38 -2.51 -13.74
C THR A 116 9.77 -2.14 -14.25
N ILE A 117 10.14 -0.84 -14.21
CA ILE A 117 11.48 -0.37 -14.60
C ILE A 117 12.54 -0.95 -13.66
N CYS A 118 12.31 -0.88 -12.33
CA CYS A 118 13.22 -1.44 -11.33
C CYS A 118 13.48 -2.93 -11.55
N LYS A 119 12.42 -3.73 -11.71
CA LYS A 119 12.55 -5.16 -12.01
C LYS A 119 13.20 -5.42 -13.38
N SER A 120 12.90 -4.61 -14.39
CA SER A 120 13.50 -4.71 -15.73
C SER A 120 15.01 -4.53 -15.68
N LEU A 121 15.47 -3.48 -15.01
CA LEU A 121 16.90 -3.21 -14.85
C LEU A 121 17.58 -4.29 -14.03
N ASN A 122 16.96 -4.74 -12.93
CA ASN A 122 17.47 -5.85 -12.13
C ASN A 122 17.56 -7.16 -12.94
N ARG A 123 16.59 -7.43 -13.82
CA ARG A 123 16.61 -8.59 -14.72
C ARG A 123 17.80 -8.52 -15.67
N ILE A 124 17.97 -7.40 -16.36
CA ILE A 124 19.05 -7.20 -17.35
C ILE A 124 20.41 -7.29 -16.65
N CYS A 125 20.62 -6.52 -15.57
CA CYS A 125 21.88 -6.50 -14.83
C CYS A 125 22.21 -7.87 -14.23
N GLY A 126 21.23 -8.54 -13.61
CA GLY A 126 21.42 -9.86 -13.01
C GLY A 126 21.77 -10.93 -14.05
N THR A 127 21.08 -10.95 -15.20
CA THR A 127 21.38 -11.88 -16.29
C THR A 127 22.73 -11.57 -16.95
N PHE A 128 23.04 -10.31 -17.20
CA PHE A 128 24.31 -9.91 -17.81
C PHE A 128 25.50 -10.27 -16.91
N LEU A 129 25.44 -9.93 -15.62
CA LEU A 129 26.49 -10.23 -14.65
C LEU A 129 26.67 -11.75 -14.46
N ALA A 130 25.57 -12.49 -14.42
CA ALA A 130 25.61 -13.95 -14.34
C ALA A 130 26.21 -14.58 -15.60
N GLY A 131 25.81 -14.10 -16.79
CA GLY A 131 26.31 -14.60 -18.06
C GLY A 131 27.80 -14.34 -18.22
N SER A 132 28.26 -13.13 -17.93
CA SER A 132 29.68 -12.76 -18.04
C SER A 132 30.57 -13.55 -17.07
N LEU A 133 30.14 -13.72 -15.82
CA LEU A 133 30.85 -14.55 -14.85
C LEU A 133 30.84 -16.02 -15.22
N ALA A 134 29.73 -16.56 -15.72
CA ALA A 134 29.66 -17.95 -16.19
C ALA A 134 30.63 -18.21 -17.35
N ILE A 135 30.72 -17.29 -18.31
CA ILE A 135 31.69 -17.35 -19.42
C ILE A 135 33.13 -17.32 -18.88
N GLY A 136 33.43 -16.40 -17.96
CA GLY A 136 34.77 -16.29 -17.37
C GLY A 136 35.18 -17.55 -16.61
N ILE A 137 34.27 -18.13 -15.85
CA ILE A 137 34.51 -19.38 -15.11
C ILE A 137 34.68 -20.56 -16.04
N HIS A 138 33.84 -20.68 -17.06
CA HIS A 138 33.98 -21.74 -18.06
C HIS A 138 35.33 -21.64 -18.78
N TRP A 139 35.77 -20.41 -19.12
CA TRP A 139 37.09 -20.20 -19.71
C TRP A 139 38.22 -20.67 -18.78
N ILE A 140 38.19 -20.29 -17.49
CA ILE A 140 39.18 -20.75 -16.50
C ILE A 140 39.15 -22.28 -16.34
N ALA A 141 37.96 -22.86 -16.27
CA ALA A 141 37.76 -24.29 -16.08
C ALA A 141 38.30 -25.09 -17.28
N SER A 142 38.04 -24.62 -18.51
CA SER A 142 38.54 -25.25 -19.75
C SER A 142 40.06 -25.24 -19.87
N GLN A 143 40.74 -24.21 -19.34
CA GLN A 143 42.22 -24.15 -19.31
C GLN A 143 42.84 -25.09 -18.26
N SER A 144 42.05 -25.57 -17.31
CA SER A 144 42.52 -26.39 -16.18
C SER A 144 42.49 -27.91 -16.47
N GLY A 145 42.00 -28.29 -17.65
CA GLY A 145 41.90 -29.69 -18.12
C GLY A 145 40.64 -30.43 -17.63
N ASP A 146 40.22 -31.43 -18.40
CA ASP A 146 38.93 -32.13 -18.29
C ASP A 146 38.64 -32.73 -16.90
N LYS A 147 39.70 -33.11 -16.16
CA LYS A 147 39.56 -33.65 -14.79
C LYS A 147 39.17 -32.60 -13.77
N PHE A 148 39.65 -31.36 -13.91
CA PHE A 148 39.43 -30.28 -12.94
C PHE A 148 38.27 -29.36 -13.31
N GLU A 149 37.88 -29.33 -14.59
CA GLU A 149 36.76 -28.55 -15.10
C GLU A 149 35.45 -28.71 -14.29
N PRO A 150 34.93 -29.92 -14.00
CA PRO A 150 33.70 -30.08 -13.23
C PRO A 150 33.86 -29.64 -11.76
N PHE A 151 35.05 -29.78 -11.18
CA PHE A 151 35.31 -29.33 -9.81
C PHE A 151 35.33 -27.81 -9.70
N ILE A 152 36.03 -27.13 -10.62
CA ILE A 152 36.08 -25.66 -10.68
C ILE A 152 34.67 -25.09 -10.89
N THR A 153 33.94 -25.66 -11.84
CA THR A 153 32.54 -25.32 -12.12
C THR A 153 31.68 -25.51 -10.86
N GLY A 154 31.74 -26.66 -10.21
CA GLY A 154 30.95 -26.95 -9.00
C GLY A 154 31.26 -26.01 -7.82
N ILE A 155 32.55 -25.78 -7.54
CA ILE A 155 32.98 -24.87 -6.47
C ILE A 155 32.53 -23.44 -6.76
N SER A 156 32.61 -22.99 -8.01
CA SER A 156 32.19 -21.64 -8.39
C SER A 156 30.67 -21.44 -8.22
N VAL A 157 29.85 -22.43 -8.58
CA VAL A 157 28.40 -22.43 -8.35
C VAL A 157 28.11 -22.34 -6.86
N PHE A 158 28.77 -23.16 -6.05
CA PHE A 158 28.60 -23.13 -4.60
C PHE A 158 28.94 -21.76 -4.01
N LEU A 159 30.12 -21.20 -4.34
CA LEU A 159 30.58 -19.93 -3.77
C LEU A 159 29.71 -18.75 -4.22
N LEU A 160 29.45 -18.59 -5.52
CA LEU A 160 28.70 -17.44 -6.03
C LEU A 160 27.21 -17.53 -5.69
N ALA A 161 26.60 -18.72 -5.69
CA ALA A 161 25.22 -18.87 -5.24
C ALA A 161 25.08 -18.59 -3.75
N SER A 162 26.04 -19.05 -2.93
CA SER A 162 26.06 -18.77 -1.48
C SER A 162 26.25 -17.28 -1.21
N ALA A 163 27.21 -16.63 -1.88
CA ALA A 163 27.47 -15.20 -1.73
C ALA A 163 26.27 -14.36 -2.18
N ALA A 164 25.67 -14.67 -3.32
CA ALA A 164 24.48 -13.98 -3.81
C ALA A 164 23.28 -14.20 -2.88
N THR A 165 23.09 -15.40 -2.34
CA THR A 165 22.03 -15.68 -1.35
C THR A 165 22.27 -14.91 -0.06
N PHE A 166 23.51 -14.87 0.43
CA PHE A 166 23.87 -14.11 1.62
C PHE A 166 23.60 -12.62 1.43
N SER A 167 23.92 -12.07 0.26
CA SER A 167 23.68 -10.66 -0.07
C SER A 167 22.20 -10.25 0.09
N ARG A 168 21.26 -11.18 -0.09
CA ARG A 168 19.81 -10.94 0.06
C ARG A 168 19.38 -10.71 1.50
N PHE A 169 20.20 -11.08 2.48
CA PHE A 169 19.94 -10.76 3.89
C PHE A 169 20.37 -9.35 4.28
N ILE A 170 21.20 -8.69 3.45
CA ILE A 170 21.63 -7.31 3.68
C ILE A 170 20.46 -6.37 3.32
N PRO A 171 19.92 -5.56 4.27
CA PRO A 171 18.71 -4.77 4.02
C PRO A 171 18.79 -3.83 2.81
N SER A 172 19.96 -3.22 2.58
CA SER A 172 20.18 -2.31 1.44
C SER A 172 20.12 -3.01 0.09
N VAL A 173 20.62 -4.25 0.02
CA VAL A 173 20.56 -5.10 -1.17
C VAL A 173 19.16 -5.68 -1.32
N LYS A 174 18.55 -6.17 -0.24
CA LYS A 174 17.19 -6.72 -0.25
C LYS A 174 16.17 -5.72 -0.78
N ALA A 175 16.24 -4.47 -0.32
CA ALA A 175 15.29 -3.44 -0.73
C ALA A 175 15.38 -3.07 -2.22
N ARG A 176 16.53 -3.31 -2.88
CA ARG A 176 16.80 -2.80 -4.24
C ARG A 176 17.03 -3.89 -5.28
N PHE A 177 17.70 -4.96 -4.89
CA PHE A 177 18.30 -5.95 -5.77
C PHE A 177 17.90 -7.39 -5.42
N ASP A 178 16.95 -7.64 -4.51
CA ASP A 178 16.54 -9.01 -4.15
C ASP A 178 16.14 -9.83 -5.38
N TYR A 179 15.32 -9.25 -6.26
CA TYR A 179 14.97 -9.86 -7.54
C TYR A 179 16.19 -10.08 -8.44
N GLY A 180 17.08 -9.09 -8.53
CA GLY A 180 18.32 -9.19 -9.33
C GLY A 180 19.25 -10.30 -8.84
N ALA A 181 19.40 -10.45 -7.52
CA ALA A 181 20.18 -11.52 -6.90
C ALA A 181 19.56 -12.91 -7.18
N MET A 182 18.23 -13.03 -7.13
CA MET A 182 17.55 -14.27 -7.55
C MET A 182 17.80 -14.60 -9.02
N ILE A 183 17.68 -13.60 -9.92
CA ILE A 183 17.95 -13.79 -11.34
C ILE A 183 19.42 -14.14 -11.59
N PHE A 184 20.33 -13.51 -10.86
CA PHE A 184 21.76 -13.81 -10.92
C PHE A 184 22.02 -15.28 -10.57
N ILE A 185 21.52 -15.76 -9.42
CA ILE A 185 21.68 -17.16 -8.99
C ILE A 185 21.10 -18.11 -10.03
N LEU A 186 19.87 -17.85 -10.50
CA LEU A 186 19.20 -18.71 -11.48
C LEU A 186 19.98 -18.76 -12.80
N THR A 187 20.36 -17.60 -13.33
CA THR A 187 21.03 -17.50 -14.63
C THR A 187 22.43 -18.11 -14.54
N PHE A 188 23.19 -17.78 -13.49
CA PHE A 188 24.55 -18.26 -13.30
C PHE A 188 24.58 -19.78 -13.17
N SER A 189 23.75 -20.34 -12.29
CA SER A 189 23.66 -21.80 -12.13
C SER A 189 23.23 -22.49 -13.42
N LEU A 190 22.24 -21.94 -14.15
CA LEU A 190 21.76 -22.55 -15.38
C LEU A 190 22.81 -22.50 -16.49
N VAL A 191 23.44 -21.35 -16.72
CA VAL A 191 24.45 -21.16 -17.77
C VAL A 191 25.70 -21.99 -17.46
N THR A 192 26.19 -21.98 -16.21
CA THR A 192 27.37 -22.74 -15.81
C THR A 192 27.14 -24.26 -15.90
N VAL A 193 25.98 -24.77 -15.46
CA VAL A 193 25.66 -26.22 -15.55
C VAL A 193 25.36 -26.66 -16.98
N SER A 194 24.68 -25.82 -17.77
CA SER A 194 24.38 -26.15 -19.18
C SER A 194 25.59 -25.99 -20.08
N GLY A 195 26.53 -25.12 -19.70
CA GLY A 195 27.78 -24.89 -20.41
C GLY A 195 28.64 -26.13 -20.55
N TYR A 196 28.64 -26.98 -19.51
CA TYR A 196 29.31 -28.28 -19.54
C TYR A 196 28.79 -29.24 -20.63
N ARG A 197 27.60 -29.00 -21.21
CA ARG A 197 26.98 -29.87 -22.22
C ARG A 197 26.85 -29.24 -23.61
N VAL A 198 27.14 -27.95 -23.77
CA VAL A 198 26.83 -27.20 -25.00
C VAL A 198 28.01 -26.32 -25.41
N ASP A 199 28.64 -26.67 -26.54
CA ASP A 199 29.85 -26.00 -27.07
C ASP A 199 29.64 -24.52 -27.48
N ARG A 200 28.40 -24.02 -27.49
CA ARG A 200 28.05 -22.63 -27.90
C ARG A 200 27.49 -21.76 -26.77
N LEU A 201 28.19 -21.74 -25.63
CA LEU A 201 27.88 -20.89 -24.48
C LEU A 201 27.70 -19.39 -24.81
N MET A 202 28.58 -18.84 -25.65
CA MET A 202 28.55 -17.42 -26.03
C MET A 202 27.30 -17.05 -26.83
N GLU A 203 26.92 -17.89 -27.80
CA GLU A 203 25.72 -17.68 -28.62
C GLU A 203 24.45 -17.81 -27.76
N LEU A 204 24.41 -18.79 -26.85
CA LEU A 204 23.29 -18.98 -25.92
C LEU A 204 23.15 -17.82 -24.94
N ALA A 205 24.25 -17.34 -24.36
CA ALA A 205 24.24 -16.22 -23.41
C ALA A 205 23.81 -14.91 -24.10
N ASN A 206 24.37 -14.61 -25.28
CA ASN A 206 24.02 -13.42 -26.04
C ASN A 206 22.54 -13.43 -26.43
N ASN A 207 22.04 -14.54 -26.98
CA ASN A 207 20.64 -14.64 -27.38
C ASN A 207 19.69 -14.46 -26.19
N ARG A 208 20.06 -14.91 -24.99
CA ARG A 208 19.27 -14.66 -23.76
C ARG A 208 19.26 -13.19 -23.37
N VAL A 209 20.40 -12.53 -23.38
CA VAL A 209 20.47 -11.09 -23.06
C VAL A 209 19.64 -10.28 -24.06
N TYR A 210 19.74 -10.57 -25.36
CA TYR A 210 18.95 -9.89 -26.39
C TYR A 210 17.44 -10.11 -26.22
N THR A 211 17.00 -11.36 -26.05
CA THR A 211 15.56 -11.68 -25.86
C THR A 211 14.97 -11.07 -24.59
N ILE A 212 15.72 -11.10 -23.49
CA ILE A 212 15.34 -10.46 -22.23
C ILE A 212 15.25 -8.94 -22.42
N THR A 213 16.21 -8.33 -23.10
CA THR A 213 16.24 -6.88 -23.37
C THR A 213 15.04 -6.43 -24.23
N ILE A 214 14.68 -7.21 -25.25
CA ILE A 214 13.48 -6.94 -26.06
C ILE A 214 12.22 -7.04 -25.19
N GLY A 215 12.11 -8.09 -24.36
CA GLY A 215 10.98 -8.27 -23.45
C GLY A 215 10.84 -7.13 -22.44
N THR A 216 11.93 -6.71 -21.79
CA THR A 216 11.90 -5.60 -20.83
C THR A 216 11.63 -4.25 -21.49
N ALA A 217 12.16 -4.01 -22.69
CA ALA A 217 11.87 -2.80 -23.46
C ALA A 217 10.38 -2.69 -23.77
N LEU A 218 9.76 -3.77 -24.27
CA LEU A 218 8.32 -3.82 -24.54
C LEU A 218 7.48 -3.61 -23.28
N CYS A 219 7.83 -4.25 -22.16
CA CYS A 219 7.16 -4.04 -20.87
C CYS A 219 7.22 -2.58 -20.43
N THR A 220 8.41 -1.97 -20.52
CA THR A 220 8.63 -0.57 -20.14
C THR A 220 7.82 0.36 -21.03
N MET A 221 7.84 0.16 -22.35
CA MET A 221 7.04 0.96 -23.28
C MET A 221 5.54 0.87 -22.97
N ILE A 222 5.00 -0.34 -22.80
CA ILE A 222 3.56 -0.52 -22.54
C ILE A 222 3.17 0.10 -21.20
N THR A 223 3.95 -0.10 -20.14
CA THR A 223 3.64 0.47 -18.82
C THR A 223 3.69 2.00 -18.80
N THR A 224 4.65 2.60 -19.50
CA THR A 224 4.83 4.05 -19.56
C THR A 224 3.80 4.74 -20.47
N PHE A 225 3.48 4.17 -21.64
CA PHE A 225 2.63 4.85 -22.62
C PHE A 225 1.13 4.54 -22.50
N ILE A 226 0.76 3.39 -21.95
CA ILE A 226 -0.65 2.97 -21.86
C ILE A 226 -1.13 3.17 -20.42
N CYS A 227 -1.99 4.17 -20.19
CA CYS A 227 -2.60 4.48 -18.88
C CYS A 227 -1.64 4.37 -17.68
N PRO A 228 -0.52 5.12 -17.64
CA PRO A 228 0.55 4.91 -16.67
C PRO A 228 0.06 5.04 -15.22
N ILE A 229 0.54 4.11 -14.37
CA ILE A 229 0.28 4.13 -12.93
C ILE A 229 1.63 4.39 -12.25
N TRP A 230 1.80 5.57 -11.69
CA TRP A 230 3.06 6.04 -11.10
C TRP A 230 3.10 5.73 -9.61
N ALA A 231 4.17 5.10 -9.14
CA ALA A 231 4.41 4.83 -7.72
C ALA A 231 4.58 6.13 -6.93
N GLY A 232 5.19 7.15 -7.53
CA GLY A 232 5.33 8.48 -6.92
C GLY A 232 3.99 9.14 -6.63
N GLU A 233 3.06 9.11 -7.60
CA GLU A 233 1.70 9.62 -7.43
C GLU A 233 0.93 8.85 -6.35
N GLU A 234 1.02 7.51 -6.33
CA GLU A 234 0.40 6.69 -5.27
C GLU A 234 0.94 7.03 -3.88
N LEU A 235 2.26 7.22 -3.74
CA LEU A 235 2.89 7.62 -2.48
C LEU A 235 2.37 8.99 -2.02
N TYR A 236 2.35 9.96 -2.93
CA TYR A 236 1.86 11.30 -2.66
C TYR A 236 0.38 11.29 -2.23
N MET A 237 -0.49 10.56 -2.95
CA MET A 237 -1.90 10.40 -2.59
C MET A 237 -2.06 9.69 -1.23
N LEU A 238 -1.23 8.69 -0.95
CA LEU A 238 -1.25 7.97 0.31
C LEU A 238 -0.91 8.89 1.49
N ILE A 239 0.19 9.65 1.40
CA ILE A 239 0.64 10.56 2.45
C ILE A 239 -0.40 11.64 2.71
N THR A 240 -0.88 12.33 1.66
CA THR A 240 -1.86 13.41 1.81
C THR A 240 -3.21 12.93 2.36
N ARG A 241 -3.68 11.75 1.94
CA ARG A 241 -4.88 11.13 2.51
C ARG A 241 -4.68 10.70 3.96
N ASN A 242 -3.49 10.22 4.29
CA ASN A 242 -3.16 9.84 5.66
C ASN A 242 -3.08 11.06 6.58
N MET A 243 -2.61 12.22 6.10
CA MET A 243 -2.70 13.49 6.83
C MET A 243 -4.16 13.87 7.11
N ASP A 244 -5.05 13.80 6.11
CA ASP A 244 -6.48 14.10 6.33
C ASP A 244 -7.07 13.16 7.40
N LYS A 245 -6.81 11.85 7.30
CA LYS A 245 -7.27 10.86 8.29
C LYS A 245 -6.73 11.14 9.69
N LEU A 246 -5.46 11.50 9.78
CA LEU A 246 -4.81 11.84 11.05
C LEU A 246 -5.47 13.06 11.70
N ALA A 247 -5.75 14.10 10.92
CA ALA A 247 -6.44 15.31 11.39
C ALA A 247 -7.87 15.02 11.87
N TYR A 248 -8.63 14.24 11.10
CA TYR A 248 -9.99 13.84 11.50
C TYR A 248 -10.00 12.95 12.75
N SER A 249 -9.05 12.03 12.88
CA SER A 249 -8.90 11.20 14.07
C SER A 249 -8.56 12.01 15.32
N LEU A 250 -7.70 13.02 15.20
CA LEU A 250 -7.34 13.90 16.31
C LEU A 250 -8.55 14.70 16.82
N ASP A 251 -9.27 15.36 15.92
CA ASP A 251 -10.50 16.11 16.25
C ASP A 251 -11.54 15.19 16.88
N GLY A 252 -11.75 14.01 16.28
CA GLY A 252 -12.75 13.04 16.72
C GLY A 252 -12.47 12.47 18.11
N CYS A 253 -11.24 12.04 18.37
CA CYS A 253 -10.84 11.43 19.64
C CYS A 253 -11.05 12.39 20.83
N VAL A 254 -10.62 13.64 20.69
CA VAL A 254 -10.79 14.67 21.74
C VAL A 254 -12.27 15.06 21.88
N GLY A 255 -12.99 15.13 20.77
CA GLY A 255 -14.44 15.39 20.76
C GLY A 255 -15.23 14.34 21.56
N GLU A 256 -14.94 13.06 21.34
CA GLU A 256 -15.58 11.95 22.06
C GLU A 256 -15.29 11.97 23.56
N TYR A 257 -14.03 12.26 23.94
CA TYR A 257 -13.64 12.35 25.35
C TYR A 257 -14.51 13.33 26.15
N PHE A 258 -14.75 14.53 25.59
CA PHE A 258 -15.41 15.62 26.30
C PHE A 258 -16.92 15.66 26.11
N ASN A 259 -17.47 15.22 24.98
CA ASN A 259 -18.90 15.33 24.70
C ASN A 259 -19.73 14.15 25.23
N GLY A 260 -19.08 13.05 25.67
CA GLY A 260 -19.76 11.85 26.12
C GLY A 260 -20.50 11.13 24.98
N SER A 261 -20.70 9.82 25.09
CA SER A 261 -21.37 8.96 24.11
C SER A 261 -22.90 9.18 24.03
N GLY A 262 -23.33 10.44 24.06
CA GLY A 262 -24.72 10.83 23.93
C GLY A 262 -25.13 11.02 22.48
N THR A 263 -25.72 9.96 21.89
CA THR A 263 -26.60 9.98 20.70
C THR A 263 -25.95 9.65 19.34
N SER A 264 -25.94 8.36 18.94
CA SER A 264 -26.22 7.96 17.54
C SER A 264 -26.28 6.43 17.31
N ALA A 265 -27.17 5.73 18.03
CA ALA A 265 -27.48 4.31 17.80
C ALA A 265 -28.26 4.04 16.49
N ASP A 266 -27.79 4.55 15.33
CA ASP A 266 -28.11 4.00 14.00
C ASP A 266 -27.22 4.54 12.84
N GLY A 267 -26.24 5.42 13.10
CA GLY A 267 -25.40 6.04 12.05
C GLY A 267 -23.93 5.59 11.99
N ASP A 268 -23.45 4.82 12.98
CA ASP A 268 -22.06 4.97 13.46
C ASP A 268 -20.94 4.20 12.76
N LYS A 269 -21.24 3.32 11.81
CA LYS A 269 -20.16 2.50 11.20
C LYS A 269 -19.21 3.29 10.28
N GLU A 270 -19.60 4.47 9.82
CA GLU A 270 -18.75 5.32 8.96
C GLU A 270 -18.00 6.39 9.75
N SER A 271 -18.62 6.97 10.80
CA SER A 271 -18.00 7.87 11.77
C SER A 271 -16.90 7.15 12.54
N ASP A 272 -17.16 5.98 13.13
CA ASP A 272 -16.16 5.17 13.85
C ASP A 272 -14.95 4.82 12.96
N LYS A 273 -15.21 4.51 11.69
CA LYS A 273 -14.15 4.22 10.70
C LYS A 273 -13.31 5.44 10.35
N LYS A 274 -13.91 6.65 10.35
CA LYS A 274 -13.18 7.90 10.13
C LYS A 274 -12.38 8.28 11.38
N LEU A 275 -12.94 8.04 12.57
CA LEU A 275 -12.30 8.32 13.86
C LEU A 275 -11.06 7.44 14.09
N LEU A 276 -11.12 6.17 13.70
CA LEU A 276 -9.98 5.26 13.70
C LEU A 276 -9.07 5.37 12.46
N GLY A 277 -9.20 6.44 11.68
CA GLY A 277 -8.43 6.71 10.48
C GLY A 277 -6.91 6.68 10.70
N TYR A 278 -6.43 7.09 11.88
CA TYR A 278 -5.02 7.06 12.28
C TYR A 278 -4.41 5.65 12.25
N LYS A 279 -5.21 4.57 12.43
CA LYS A 279 -4.70 3.17 12.33
C LYS A 279 -4.19 2.83 10.93
N CYS A 280 -4.72 3.47 9.89
CA CYS A 280 -4.19 3.37 8.53
C CYS A 280 -2.78 3.96 8.42
N VAL A 281 -2.47 4.99 9.21
CA VAL A 281 -1.16 5.66 9.25
C VAL A 281 -0.14 4.77 9.97
N LEU A 282 -0.54 4.11 11.06
CA LEU A 282 0.34 3.19 11.79
C LEU A 282 0.84 2.02 10.92
N THR A 283 -0.01 1.53 10.01
CA THR A 283 0.29 0.37 9.15
C THR A 283 0.89 0.72 7.80
N SER A 284 1.08 2.01 7.46
CA SER A 284 1.49 2.43 6.12
C SER A 284 2.99 2.33 5.83
N LYS A 285 3.86 2.22 6.85
CA LYS A 285 5.33 2.28 6.71
C LYS A 285 5.89 1.42 5.58
N ALA A 286 5.53 0.14 5.54
CA ALA A 286 6.06 -0.78 4.52
C ALA A 286 5.61 -0.38 3.10
N THR A 287 4.38 0.09 2.96
CA THR A 287 3.83 0.56 1.68
C THR A 287 4.54 1.84 1.22
N GLU A 288 4.76 2.78 2.14
CA GLU A 288 5.47 4.04 1.88
C GLU A 288 6.91 3.78 1.41
N GLU A 289 7.66 2.92 2.11
CA GLU A 289 9.05 2.57 1.77
C GLU A 289 9.14 1.90 0.39
N VAL A 290 8.23 0.97 0.09
CA VAL A 290 8.18 0.28 -1.21
C VAL A 290 7.86 1.27 -2.34
N MET A 291 6.84 2.11 -2.18
CA MET A 291 6.47 3.10 -3.19
C MET A 291 7.58 4.13 -3.41
N ALA A 292 8.22 4.64 -2.35
CA ALA A 292 9.33 5.58 -2.46
C ALA A 292 10.54 4.96 -3.18
N ASN A 293 10.81 3.68 -2.95
CA ASN A 293 11.86 2.97 -3.68
C ASN A 293 11.55 2.84 -5.18
N PHE A 294 10.30 2.55 -5.55
CA PHE A 294 9.89 2.47 -6.94
C PHE A 294 9.82 3.82 -7.65
N ALA A 295 9.33 4.87 -6.97
CA ALA A 295 9.19 6.21 -7.52
C ALA A 295 10.53 6.83 -7.96
N ARG A 296 11.65 6.39 -7.37
CA ARG A 296 13.01 6.82 -7.77
C ARG A 296 13.44 6.35 -9.15
N TRP A 297 12.83 5.29 -9.67
CA TRP A 297 13.12 4.75 -11.00
C TRP A 297 12.24 5.37 -12.09
N GLU A 298 11.29 6.22 -11.70
CA GLU A 298 10.34 6.82 -12.64
C GLU A 298 10.96 8.02 -13.37
N PRO A 299 10.70 8.17 -14.68
CA PRO A 299 10.94 9.43 -15.36
C PRO A 299 10.12 10.58 -14.75
N ALA A 300 10.44 11.82 -15.13
CA ALA A 300 9.61 12.96 -14.78
C ALA A 300 8.18 12.76 -15.29
N HIS A 301 7.19 13.03 -14.44
CA HIS A 301 5.78 12.81 -14.77
C HIS A 301 4.87 13.74 -13.95
N GLY A 302 3.77 14.18 -14.56
CA GLY A 302 2.78 15.02 -13.88
C GLY A 302 3.40 16.31 -13.32
N ARG A 303 3.36 16.45 -12.00
CA ARG A 303 3.95 17.58 -11.24
C ARG A 303 5.30 17.26 -10.62
N PHE A 304 5.83 16.05 -10.85
CA PHE A 304 7.06 15.57 -10.25
C PHE A 304 8.20 15.64 -11.25
N ASN A 305 9.25 16.36 -10.85
CA ASN A 305 10.47 16.47 -11.65
C ASN A 305 11.30 15.18 -11.57
N PHE A 306 12.22 15.02 -12.52
CA PHE A 306 13.18 13.93 -12.46
C PHE A 306 14.01 14.03 -11.18
N ARG A 307 14.21 12.91 -10.47
CA ARG A 307 14.87 12.84 -9.15
C ARG A 307 14.16 13.65 -8.04
N HIS A 308 12.83 13.70 -8.08
CA HIS A 308 12.01 14.23 -6.99
C HIS A 308 12.45 13.69 -5.61
N PRO A 309 12.43 14.49 -4.54
CA PRO A 309 12.91 14.12 -3.20
C PRO A 309 11.97 13.16 -2.45
N TRP A 310 11.73 11.95 -2.98
CA TRP A 310 10.86 10.93 -2.40
C TRP A 310 11.23 10.51 -0.97
N LYS A 311 12.47 10.73 -0.53
CA LYS A 311 12.89 10.49 0.86
C LYS A 311 12.16 11.38 1.86
N GLN A 312 11.79 12.60 1.48
CA GLN A 312 11.08 13.51 2.39
C GLN A 312 9.67 13.03 2.68
N TYR A 313 9.01 12.33 1.74
CA TYR A 313 7.71 11.69 2.00
C TYR A 313 7.82 10.62 3.10
N LEU A 314 8.95 9.91 3.19
CA LEU A 314 9.20 8.94 4.27
C LEU A 314 9.44 9.64 5.62
N LYS A 315 10.10 10.80 5.62
CA LYS A 315 10.30 11.64 6.81
C LYS A 315 8.95 12.15 7.33
N ILE A 316 8.13 12.70 6.44
CA ILE A 316 6.75 13.14 6.72
C ILE A 316 5.92 11.96 7.25
N GLY A 317 5.95 10.80 6.58
CA GLY A 317 5.27 9.59 7.04
C GLY A 317 5.75 9.10 8.42
N ALA A 318 7.03 9.29 8.76
CA ALA A 318 7.54 9.00 10.10
C ALA A 318 7.00 9.96 11.16
N SER A 319 6.96 11.26 10.89
CA SER A 319 6.35 12.26 11.80
C SER A 319 4.85 12.01 11.99
N MET A 320 4.12 11.71 10.91
CA MET A 320 2.71 11.34 10.97
C MET A 320 2.47 10.08 11.81
N ARG A 321 3.32 9.06 11.69
CA ARG A 321 3.22 7.85 12.52
C ARG A 321 3.52 8.14 13.99
N ALA A 322 4.49 9.02 14.28
CA ALA A 322 4.76 9.46 15.65
C ALA A 322 3.53 10.14 16.27
N CYS A 323 2.88 11.04 15.53
CA CYS A 323 1.61 11.64 15.93
C CYS A 323 0.49 10.59 16.10
N ALA A 324 0.40 9.62 15.20
CA ALA A 324 -0.62 8.57 15.26
C ALA A 324 -0.44 7.67 16.50
N TYR A 325 0.78 7.42 16.97
CA TYR A 325 1.01 6.71 18.24
C TYR A 325 0.48 7.48 19.44
N CYS A 326 0.65 8.81 19.46
CA CYS A 326 0.10 9.65 20.51
C CYS A 326 -1.43 9.68 20.47
N ILE A 327 -2.05 9.70 19.28
CA ILE A 327 -3.50 9.60 19.12
C ILE A 327 -4.01 8.22 19.55
N ASP A 328 -3.26 7.14 19.28
CA ASP A 328 -3.63 5.79 19.76
C ASP A 328 -3.61 5.72 21.30
N ALA A 329 -2.60 6.33 21.93
CA ALA A 329 -2.55 6.45 23.38
C ALA A 329 -3.70 7.32 23.92
N LEU A 330 -4.07 8.38 23.18
CA LEU A 330 -5.21 9.24 23.50
C LEU A 330 -6.52 8.45 23.44
N ASP A 331 -6.74 7.68 22.38
CA ASP A 331 -7.89 6.79 22.19
C ASP A 331 -7.99 5.76 23.33
N CYS A 332 -6.86 5.22 23.79
CA CYS A 332 -6.81 4.34 24.97
C CYS A 332 -7.26 5.08 26.24
N CYS A 333 -6.85 6.34 26.43
CA CYS A 333 -7.29 7.17 27.54
C CYS A 333 -8.77 7.56 27.44
N VAL A 334 -9.34 7.65 26.24
CA VAL A 334 -10.78 7.92 26.05
C VAL A 334 -11.62 6.70 26.40
N ASN A 335 -11.15 5.52 25.98
CA ASN A 335 -11.86 4.25 26.19
C ASN A 335 -11.70 3.67 27.60
N SER A 336 -10.79 4.20 28.43
CA SER A 336 -10.71 3.82 29.84
C SER A 336 -11.85 4.46 30.63
N GLU A 337 -12.58 3.67 31.43
CA GLU A 337 -13.60 4.18 32.37
C GLU A 337 -12.96 5.16 33.36
N ASN A 338 -13.02 6.45 33.04
CA ASN A 338 -12.43 7.50 33.83
C ASN A 338 -13.53 8.15 34.70
N GLU A 339 -13.48 7.95 36.01
CA GLU A 339 -14.32 8.63 37.01
C GLU A 339 -13.87 10.10 37.23
N VAL A 340 -13.67 10.87 36.15
CA VAL A 340 -13.25 12.28 36.26
C VAL A 340 -14.45 13.16 36.61
N PRO A 341 -14.40 14.01 37.65
CA PRO A 341 -15.49 14.91 37.99
C PRO A 341 -15.84 15.87 36.83
N GLU A 342 -17.13 15.96 36.49
CA GLU A 342 -17.64 16.72 35.33
C GLU A 342 -17.26 18.21 35.31
N LEU A 343 -17.10 18.84 36.48
CA LEU A 343 -16.68 20.25 36.57
C LEU A 343 -15.25 20.47 36.06
N ILE A 344 -14.33 19.57 36.38
CA ILE A 344 -12.94 19.63 35.94
C ILE A 344 -12.83 19.23 34.46
N LYS A 345 -13.60 18.23 34.05
CA LYS A 345 -13.73 17.82 32.65
C LYS A 345 -14.19 18.99 31.77
N LYS A 346 -15.18 19.76 32.22
CA LYS A 346 -15.70 20.93 31.49
C LYS A 346 -14.71 22.11 31.44
N HIS A 347 -13.91 22.31 32.48
CA HIS A 347 -12.90 23.38 32.49
C HIS A 347 -11.81 23.13 31.45
N MET A 348 -11.28 21.91 31.40
CA MET A 348 -10.21 21.55 30.46
C MET A 348 -10.71 21.18 29.06
N SER A 349 -12.01 20.96 28.87
CA SER A 349 -12.58 20.60 27.56
C SER A 349 -12.36 21.69 26.52
N ASN A 350 -12.65 22.95 26.86
CA ASN A 350 -12.59 24.06 25.91
C ASN A 350 -11.18 24.24 25.35
N ILE A 351 -10.16 24.21 26.21
CA ILE A 351 -8.77 24.40 25.78
C ILE A 351 -8.24 23.15 25.08
N SER A 352 -8.54 21.95 25.57
CA SER A 352 -8.11 20.70 24.93
C SER A 352 -8.72 20.53 23.53
N LEU A 353 -10.00 20.90 23.36
CA LEU A 353 -10.67 20.95 22.06
C LEU A 353 -10.05 22.02 21.15
N LYS A 354 -9.68 23.19 21.70
CA LYS A 354 -8.98 24.25 20.96
C LYS A 354 -7.61 23.76 20.46
N VAL A 355 -6.79 23.14 21.32
CA VAL A 355 -5.49 22.57 20.93
C VAL A 355 -5.65 21.51 19.85
N SER A 356 -6.62 20.60 19.99
CA SER A 356 -6.93 19.57 19.00
C SER A 356 -7.33 20.17 17.64
N SER A 357 -8.25 21.15 17.66
CA SER A 357 -8.74 21.84 16.47
C SER A 357 -7.63 22.59 15.73
N GLU A 358 -6.81 23.38 16.44
CA GLU A 358 -5.70 24.10 15.81
C GLU A 358 -4.61 23.14 15.29
N SER A 359 -4.31 22.08 16.04
CA SER A 359 -3.41 21.01 15.58
C SER A 359 -3.92 20.35 14.29
N SER A 360 -5.20 19.99 14.24
CA SER A 360 -5.86 19.41 13.07
C SER A 360 -5.88 20.36 11.87
N ARG A 361 -6.07 21.66 12.11
CA ARG A 361 -5.97 22.71 11.08
C ARG A 361 -4.58 22.79 10.47
N VAL A 362 -3.52 22.73 11.29
CA VAL A 362 -2.15 22.67 10.80
C VAL A 362 -1.95 21.44 9.91
N ILE A 363 -2.37 20.24 10.35
CA ILE A 363 -2.26 19.01 9.53
C ILE A 363 -3.03 19.14 8.20
N LYS A 364 -4.26 19.67 8.22
CA LYS A 364 -5.07 19.90 7.00
C LYS A 364 -4.43 20.90 6.05
N GLU A 365 -3.79 21.95 6.59
CA GLU A 365 -3.08 22.95 5.78
C GLU A 365 -1.80 22.36 5.16
N LEU A 366 -1.07 21.50 5.88
CA LEU A 366 0.06 20.75 5.33
C LEU A 366 -0.40 19.79 4.21
N ALA A 367 -1.52 19.09 4.41
CA ALA A 367 -2.12 18.26 3.37
C ALA A 367 -2.49 19.10 2.13
N ARG A 368 -3.05 20.30 2.31
CA ARG A 368 -3.37 21.24 1.24
C ARG A 368 -2.11 21.74 0.52
N THR A 369 -1.06 22.06 1.26
CA THR A 369 0.26 22.48 0.75
C THR A 369 0.85 21.42 -0.15
N MET A 370 0.88 20.16 0.31
CA MET A 370 1.32 19.03 -0.51
C MET A 370 0.42 18.81 -1.72
N LYS A 371 -0.92 18.88 -1.56
CA LYS A 371 -1.89 18.68 -2.65
C LYS A 371 -1.75 19.70 -3.77
N THR A 372 -1.48 20.95 -3.39
CA THR A 372 -1.34 22.07 -4.32
C THR A 372 0.07 22.21 -4.86
N MET A 373 1.09 21.62 -4.22
CA MET A 373 2.52 21.82 -4.53
C MET A 373 2.91 23.31 -4.50
N LYS A 374 2.29 24.08 -3.59
CA LYS A 374 2.50 25.52 -3.42
C LYS A 374 2.84 25.80 -1.97
N LYS A 375 3.76 26.73 -1.72
CA LYS A 375 4.08 27.17 -0.35
C LYS A 375 2.83 27.78 0.30
N SER A 376 2.53 27.36 1.53
CA SER A 376 1.44 27.97 2.31
C SER A 376 1.86 29.34 2.81
N SER A 377 0.95 30.33 2.69
CA SER A 377 1.12 31.65 3.31
C SER A 377 0.49 31.73 4.70
N THR A 378 -0.20 30.68 5.14
CA THR A 378 -0.99 30.66 6.38
C THR A 378 -0.42 29.70 7.42
N ILE A 379 0.53 28.84 7.05
CA ILE A 379 1.06 27.80 7.94
C ILE A 379 1.71 28.40 9.19
N ASP A 380 2.52 29.44 9.05
CA ASP A 380 3.19 30.10 10.19
C ASP A 380 2.18 30.68 11.20
N PHE A 381 1.08 31.25 10.69
CA PHE A 381 0.00 31.77 11.53
C PHE A 381 -0.71 30.63 12.27
N LEU A 382 -1.04 29.52 11.59
CA LEU A 382 -1.69 28.37 12.21
C LEU A 382 -0.80 27.67 13.25
N VAL A 383 0.51 27.60 13.00
CA VAL A 383 1.48 27.09 13.98
C VAL A 383 1.55 28.03 15.19
N GLY A 384 1.51 29.35 14.97
CA GLY A 384 1.41 30.34 16.04
C GLY A 384 0.14 30.17 16.89
N ASP A 385 -1.02 29.95 16.26
CA ASP A 385 -2.30 29.73 16.94
C ASP A 385 -2.27 28.43 17.76
N MET A 386 -1.73 27.35 17.19
CA MET A 386 -1.53 26.06 17.87
C MET A 386 -0.62 26.22 19.10
N ASN A 387 0.53 26.89 18.96
CA ASN A 387 1.47 27.13 20.06
C ASN A 387 0.88 28.03 21.15
N SER A 388 0.07 29.02 20.77
CA SER A 388 -0.66 29.84 21.74
C SER A 388 -1.67 29.00 22.55
N ALA A 389 -2.42 28.11 21.88
CA ALA A 389 -3.35 27.21 22.56
C ALA A 389 -2.64 26.22 23.50
N ILE A 390 -1.44 25.75 23.15
CA ILE A 390 -0.61 24.91 24.03
C ILE A 390 -0.18 25.66 25.29
N LEU A 391 0.24 26.92 25.15
CA LEU A 391 0.62 27.74 26.29
C LEU A 391 -0.55 27.93 27.26
N GLU A 392 -1.74 28.24 26.73
CA GLU A 392 -2.99 28.29 27.53
C GLU A 392 -3.25 26.95 28.25
N LEU A 393 -3.09 25.82 27.56
CA LEU A 393 -3.26 24.49 28.16
C LEU A 393 -2.25 24.21 29.28
N GLN A 394 -1.00 24.65 29.12
CA GLN A 394 0.05 24.49 30.13
C GLN A 394 -0.19 25.38 31.35
N GLU A 395 -0.71 26.59 31.16
CA GLU A 395 -1.09 27.49 32.26
C GLU A 395 -2.26 26.90 33.06
N ASP A 396 -3.27 26.35 32.39
CA ASP A 396 -4.40 25.68 33.04
C ASP A 396 -3.98 24.40 33.77
N LEU A 397 -3.08 23.59 33.18
CA LEU A 397 -2.50 22.44 33.87
C LEU A 397 -1.75 22.83 35.15
N LYS A 398 -1.04 23.97 35.15
CA LYS A 398 -0.32 24.48 36.33
C LYS A 398 -1.26 25.03 37.39
N SER A 399 -2.42 25.58 37.00
CA SER A 399 -3.41 26.13 37.92
C SER A 399 -4.35 25.04 38.49
N LEU A 400 -4.46 23.90 37.81
CA LEU A 400 -5.34 22.78 38.16
C LEU A 400 -5.20 22.26 39.60
N PRO A 401 -3.99 22.06 40.17
CA PRO A 401 -3.83 21.61 41.55
C PRO A 401 -4.42 22.61 42.55
N ASN A 402 -4.28 23.91 42.30
CA ASN A 402 -4.78 24.97 43.17
C ASN A 402 -6.30 25.10 43.11
N SER A 403 -6.90 24.82 41.96
CA SER A 403 -8.36 24.81 41.79
C SER A 403 -8.99 23.62 42.51
N PHE A 404 -8.37 22.43 42.42
CA PHE A 404 -8.82 21.21 43.10
C PHE A 404 -8.79 21.34 44.64
N ILE A 405 -7.74 21.98 45.17
CA ILE A 405 -7.62 22.24 46.62
C ILE A 405 -8.72 23.22 47.09
N ASN A 406 -9.13 24.19 46.25
CA ASN A 406 -10.16 25.18 46.60
C ASN A 406 -11.60 24.69 46.37
N LEU A 407 -11.82 23.65 45.54
CA LEU A 407 -13.16 23.06 45.32
C LEU A 407 -13.64 22.16 46.48
N GLN A 408 -12.79 21.85 47.46
CA GLN A 408 -13.23 21.27 48.73
C GLN A 408 -13.62 22.38 49.73
N PRO A 409 -14.91 22.77 49.79
CA PRO A 409 -15.47 23.06 51.11
C PRO A 409 -16.92 22.60 51.33
N LEU A 410 -17.22 22.22 52.58
CA LEU A 410 -18.53 21.96 53.22
C LEU A 410 -19.26 20.63 52.93
N GLN A 411 -18.76 19.55 53.53
CA GLN A 411 -19.66 18.60 54.21
C GLN A 411 -19.03 18.28 55.58
N GLU A 412 -19.48 18.99 56.61
CA GLU A 412 -19.02 18.84 58.00
C GLU A 412 -19.57 17.56 58.64
N ALA A 413 -18.68 16.76 59.26
CA ALA A 413 -18.74 16.33 60.67
C ALA A 413 -17.97 15.00 60.89
N GLU A 414 -17.01 15.03 61.83
CA GLU A 414 -16.39 13.92 62.57
C GLU A 414 -15.81 12.70 61.82
N CYS A 415 -14.49 12.68 61.60
CA CYS A 415 -13.59 11.58 62.01
C CYS A 415 -12.10 11.90 61.70
N PRO A 416 -11.13 11.57 62.58
CA PRO A 416 -9.72 11.88 62.36
C PRO A 416 -8.99 10.74 61.65
N GLU A 417 -8.97 10.72 60.31
CA GLU A 417 -7.98 9.95 59.54
C GLU A 417 -7.41 10.79 58.38
N LYS A 418 -6.66 11.83 58.74
CA LYS A 418 -5.81 12.60 57.82
C LYS A 418 -4.59 11.77 57.42
N LYS A 419 -4.69 10.98 56.34
CA LYS A 419 -3.51 10.61 55.52
C LYS A 419 -3.80 10.12 54.09
N ASN A 420 -5.03 9.73 53.74
CA ASN A 420 -5.33 9.15 52.41
C ASN A 420 -6.14 10.03 51.44
N ILE A 421 -6.66 11.19 51.86
CA ILE A 421 -7.54 12.04 51.02
C ILE A 421 -6.78 12.73 49.86
N GLY A 422 -5.52 13.13 50.09
CA GLY A 422 -4.70 13.76 49.06
C GLY A 422 -4.25 12.81 47.94
N ALA A 423 -4.23 11.50 48.19
CA ALA A 423 -3.85 10.49 47.21
C ALA A 423 -5.02 10.17 46.26
N VAL A 424 -6.26 10.13 46.77
CA VAL A 424 -7.48 9.90 45.97
C VAL A 424 -7.71 11.06 45.00
N ALA A 425 -7.63 12.31 45.48
CA ALA A 425 -7.81 13.50 44.65
C ALA A 425 -6.75 13.66 43.54
N LEU A 426 -5.54 13.12 43.73
CA LEU A 426 -4.49 13.16 42.71
C LEU A 426 -4.75 12.13 41.60
N MET A 427 -5.28 10.94 41.95
CA MET A 427 -5.58 9.88 40.98
C MET A 427 -6.66 10.29 39.98
N ASP A 428 -7.67 11.04 40.43
CA ASP A 428 -8.79 11.50 39.59
C ASP A 428 -8.36 12.52 38.52
N ILE A 429 -7.18 13.13 38.67
CA ILE A 429 -6.62 14.14 37.76
C ILE A 429 -5.65 13.52 36.74
N ILE A 430 -5.11 12.32 37.03
CA ILE A 430 -4.12 11.64 36.17
C ILE A 430 -4.62 11.50 34.72
N PRO A 431 -5.87 11.06 34.43
CA PRO A 431 -6.33 10.91 33.06
C PRO A 431 -6.32 12.23 32.29
N LEU A 432 -6.65 13.33 32.96
CA LEU A 432 -6.73 14.65 32.35
C LEU A 432 -5.35 15.26 32.10
N VAL A 433 -4.42 15.08 33.04
CA VAL A 433 -3.01 15.47 32.86
C VAL A 433 -2.37 14.64 31.76
N THR A 434 -2.71 13.34 31.67
CA THR A 434 -2.24 12.44 30.62
C THR A 434 -2.75 12.89 29.25
N LEU A 435 -4.07 13.17 29.15
CA LEU A 435 -4.70 13.70 27.93
C LEU A 435 -4.01 14.99 27.47
N ALA A 436 -3.83 15.95 28.37
CA ALA A 436 -3.21 17.23 28.03
C ALA A 436 -1.73 17.07 27.65
N SER A 437 -0.98 16.18 28.32
CA SER A 437 0.41 15.86 27.97
C SER A 437 0.51 15.22 26.59
N LEU A 438 -0.43 14.33 26.24
CA LEU A 438 -0.50 13.73 24.90
C LEU A 438 -0.82 14.78 23.84
N LEU A 439 -1.69 15.75 24.11
CA LEU A 439 -1.99 16.85 23.18
C LEU A 439 -0.78 17.76 22.94
N ILE A 440 -0.03 18.08 23.99
CA ILE A 440 1.23 18.84 23.88
C ILE A 440 2.24 18.06 23.03
N GLU A 441 2.39 16.76 23.29
CA GLU A 441 3.27 15.88 22.53
C GLU A 441 2.85 15.79 21.06
N ILE A 442 1.54 15.65 20.77
CA ILE A 442 0.98 15.64 19.41
C ILE A 442 1.37 16.91 18.66
N ALA A 443 1.20 18.07 19.28
CA ALA A 443 1.55 19.34 18.64
C ALA A 443 3.05 19.45 18.35
N ALA A 444 3.92 19.01 19.26
CA ALA A 444 5.36 18.93 19.01
C ALA A 444 5.71 17.99 17.83
N ARG A 445 4.98 16.87 17.66
CA ARG A 445 5.14 15.99 16.48
C ARG A 445 4.65 16.64 15.19
N ILE A 446 3.63 17.50 15.27
CA ILE A 446 3.12 18.27 14.13
C ILE A 446 4.14 19.32 13.70
N GLU A 447 4.82 20.00 14.61
CA GLU A 447 5.93 20.92 14.25
C GLU A 447 7.02 20.19 13.44
N GLY A 448 7.47 19.02 13.90
CA GLY A 448 8.43 18.21 13.13
C GLY A 448 7.89 17.70 11.78
N MET A 449 6.57 17.70 11.59
CA MET A 449 5.94 17.45 10.29
C MET A 449 5.90 18.72 9.42
N VAL A 450 5.68 19.90 10.00
CA VAL A 450 5.80 21.20 9.32
C VAL A 450 7.20 21.34 8.73
N ASP A 451 8.24 21.14 9.54
CA ASP A 451 9.65 21.22 9.10
C ASP A 451 9.94 20.29 7.91
N ALA A 452 9.42 19.06 7.95
CA ALA A 452 9.63 18.08 6.88
C ALA A 452 8.89 18.45 5.58
N VAL A 453 7.72 19.08 5.68
CA VAL A 453 6.96 19.57 4.51
C VAL A 453 7.61 20.83 3.94
N GLU A 454 8.15 21.71 4.78
CA GLU A 454 8.89 22.88 4.33
C GLU A 454 10.18 22.48 3.60
N GLU A 455 10.97 21.55 4.16
CA GLU A 455 12.15 20.99 3.50
C GLU A 455 11.79 20.34 2.14
N LEU A 456 10.66 19.62 2.07
CA LEU A 456 10.15 19.08 0.81
C LEU A 456 9.81 20.19 -0.20
N ALA A 457 9.16 21.26 0.26
CA ALA A 457 8.75 22.39 -0.57
C ALA A 457 9.95 23.16 -1.14
N GLU A 458 11.02 23.30 -0.36
CA GLU A 458 12.29 23.89 -0.81
C GLU A 458 12.98 23.01 -1.86
N LEU A 459 13.15 21.72 -1.57
CA LEU A 459 13.82 20.78 -2.48
C LEU A 459 13.05 20.52 -3.78
N SER A 460 11.74 20.73 -3.77
CA SER A 460 10.86 20.52 -4.91
C SER A 460 10.48 21.82 -5.62
N GLU A 461 11.11 22.95 -5.25
CA GLU A 461 10.87 24.27 -5.83
C GLU A 461 9.38 24.65 -5.89
N TYR A 462 8.66 24.44 -4.77
CA TYR A 462 7.25 24.79 -4.70
C TYR A 462 7.07 26.28 -5.02
N LYS A 463 6.16 26.56 -5.96
CA LYS A 463 5.86 27.94 -6.36
C LYS A 463 5.25 28.71 -5.20
N SER A 464 5.66 29.96 -5.04
CA SER A 464 5.00 30.88 -4.13
C SER A 464 3.69 31.38 -4.73
N VAL A 465 2.69 31.67 -3.90
CA VAL A 465 1.41 32.27 -4.36
C VAL A 465 1.66 33.66 -4.99
N ALA A 466 2.77 34.32 -4.66
CA ALA A 466 3.15 35.63 -5.18
C ALA A 466 3.65 35.58 -6.64
N ASP A 467 4.28 34.48 -7.07
CA ASP A 467 4.86 34.36 -8.41
C ASP A 467 3.80 34.25 -9.53
N GLU A 468 2.61 33.70 -9.23
CA GLU A 468 1.51 33.66 -10.20
C GLU A 468 0.89 35.04 -10.46
N LYS A 469 0.88 35.94 -9.47
CA LYS A 469 0.36 37.31 -9.65
C LYS A 469 1.22 38.14 -10.61
N LYS A 470 2.51 37.80 -10.78
CA LYS A 470 3.39 38.44 -11.76
C LYS A 470 3.21 37.90 -13.19
N GLN A 471 2.73 36.67 -13.37
CA GLN A 471 2.51 36.08 -14.70
C GLN A 471 1.13 36.42 -15.32
N HIS A 472 0.18 36.94 -14.54
CA HIS A 472 -1.17 37.28 -15.01
C HIS A 472 -1.50 38.79 -15.05
N GLN A 473 -0.51 39.68 -14.95
CA GLN A 473 -0.75 41.09 -15.29
C GLN A 473 -0.79 41.26 -16.82
N PRO A 474 -1.89 41.79 -17.40
CA PRO A 474 -1.88 42.18 -18.80
C PRO A 474 -0.91 43.35 -18.95
N ILE A 475 0.03 43.23 -19.89
CA ILE A 475 0.89 44.32 -20.34
C ILE A 475 -0.04 45.43 -20.85
N SER A 476 -0.29 46.45 -20.02
CA SER A 476 -0.91 47.69 -20.47
C SER A 476 0.12 48.41 -21.33
N LYS A 477 -0.16 48.47 -22.63
CA LYS A 477 0.49 49.42 -23.52
C LYS A 477 0.02 50.81 -23.12
N THR A 478 0.88 51.60 -22.52
CA THR A 478 0.70 53.06 -22.45
C THR A 478 1.52 53.66 -23.58
N SER A 479 0.81 54.07 -24.63
CA SER A 479 1.25 55.11 -25.55
C SER A 479 1.07 56.47 -24.87
N ASP A 480 2.07 57.33 -24.95
CA ASP A 480 2.02 58.80 -25.04
C ASP A 480 3.46 59.30 -24.81
N GLU A 481 4.20 59.64 -25.85
CA GLU A 481 4.30 60.97 -26.48
C GLU A 481 5.01 62.05 -25.65
N HIS A 482 6.08 62.55 -26.28
CA HIS A 482 6.57 63.94 -26.34
C HIS A 482 7.74 64.44 -25.47
N LYS A 483 8.80 64.79 -26.23
CA LYS A 483 9.64 66.02 -26.24
C LYS A 483 10.77 66.20 -25.23
N GLU A 484 12.00 66.29 -25.77
CA GLU A 484 12.91 67.47 -25.84
C GLU A 484 14.03 67.21 -24.81
N GLU A 485 15.33 67.40 -25.00
CA GLU A 485 16.21 68.37 -25.67
C GLU A 485 17.63 67.76 -25.43
N VAL A 486 18.57 67.55 -26.37
CA VAL A 486 19.48 68.43 -27.13
C VAL A 486 20.31 67.52 -28.03
#